data_AF-A0A429YTX5-F1
#
_entry.id   AF-A0A429YTX5-F1
#
_cell.length_a   1.000
_cell.length_b   1.000
_cell.length_c   1.000
_cell.angle_alpha   90.00
_cell.angle_beta   90.00
_cell.angle_gamma   90.00
#
_symmetry.space_group_name_H-M   'P 1'
#
loop_
_entity.id
_entity.type
_entity.pdbx_description
1 polymer ?
#
loop_
_entity_poly.entity_id
_entity_poly.type
_entity_poly.pdbx_seq_one_letter_code
_entity_poly.pdbx_strand_id
1 'polypeptide(L)' 'MGILEEEPARKARPHEIGQDLSLLSVAELEERIVLLRSEIARIETELGAKGSTKQAAEALFRRI' A
#
# COMPACT_ATOMS: atom_id res chain seq x y z
N MET A 1 15.35 5.68 -36.48
CA MET A 1 15.72 6.15 -35.13
C MET A 1 14.72 5.52 -34.18
N GLY A 2 15.07 4.40 -33.55
CA GLY A 2 14.18 3.70 -32.63
C GLY A 2 14.15 4.44 -31.31
N ILE A 3 13.01 5.04 -30.98
CA ILE A 3 12.76 5.54 -29.63
C ILE A 3 12.61 4.30 -28.74
N LEU A 4 13.67 3.95 -28.03
CA LEU A 4 13.55 3.04 -26.89
C LEU A 4 12.75 3.83 -25.86
N GLU A 5 11.47 3.51 -25.72
CA GLU A 5 10.66 3.93 -24.58
C GLU A 5 11.40 3.43 -23.32
N GLU A 6 12.17 4.33 -22.70
CA GLU A 6 12.72 4.11 -21.36
C GLU A 6 11.53 3.93 -20.44
N GLU A 7 11.15 2.67 -20.19
CA GLU A 7 10.25 2.34 -19.12
C GLU A 7 10.79 3.01 -17.85
N PRO A 8 9.98 3.83 -17.15
CA PRO A 8 10.46 4.52 -15.97
C PRO A 8 10.98 3.46 -15.02
N ALA A 9 12.30 3.49 -14.75
CA ALA A 9 12.97 2.52 -13.89
C ALA A 9 12.10 2.30 -12.65
N ARG A 10 11.50 1.11 -12.54
CA ARG A 10 10.61 0.78 -11.42
C ARG A 10 11.42 1.03 -10.17
N LYS A 11 11.11 2.12 -9.45
CA LYS A 11 11.79 2.48 -8.21
C LYS A 11 11.86 1.22 -7.37
N ALA A 12 13.08 0.82 -7.00
CA ALA A 12 13.29 -0.36 -6.20
C ALA A 12 12.36 -0.28 -4.98
N ARG A 13 11.47 -1.26 -4.85
CA ARG A 13 10.55 -1.28 -3.72
C ARG A 13 11.41 -1.44 -2.47
N PRO A 14 11.30 -0.54 -1.47
CA PRO A 14 12.12 -0.61 -0.27
C PRO A 14 11.86 -1.89 0.54
N HIS A 15 10.77 -2.59 0.25
CA HIS A 15 10.40 -3.87 0.84
C HIS A 15 9.48 -4.68 -0.07
N GLU A 16 9.59 -6.01 0.00
CA GLU A 16 8.64 -7.00 -0.51
C GLU A 16 8.01 -7.82 0.64
N ILE A 17 6.72 -8.13 0.53
CA ILE A 17 6.02 -8.94 1.53
C ILE A 17 6.49 -10.39 1.44
N GLY A 18 6.90 -10.97 2.57
CA GLY A 18 7.36 -12.35 2.64
C GLY A 18 8.80 -12.58 2.15
N GLN A 19 9.58 -11.53 1.91
CA GLN A 19 11.01 -11.70 1.62
C GLN A 19 11.75 -12.30 2.83
N ASP A 20 12.89 -12.93 2.56
CA ASP A 20 13.82 -13.33 3.61
C ASP A 20 14.41 -12.10 4.33
N LEU A 21 14.49 -12.20 5.65
CA LEU A 21 14.98 -11.18 6.57
C LEU A 21 16.34 -11.55 7.18
N SER A 22 16.87 -12.74 6.88
CA SER A 22 18.08 -13.30 7.52
C SER A 22 19.33 -12.41 7.37
N LEU A 23 19.41 -11.62 6.30
CA LEU A 23 20.54 -10.75 6.00
C LEU A 23 20.33 -9.28 6.42
N LEU A 24 19.16 -8.95 7.00
CA LEU A 24 18.87 -7.58 7.43
C LEU A 24 19.37 -7.32 8.84
N SER A 25 19.94 -6.14 9.04
CA SER A 25 20.28 -5.61 10.35
C SER A 25 19.03 -5.19 11.14
N VAL A 26 19.19 -5.00 12.45
CA VAL A 26 18.11 -4.52 13.34
C VAL A 26 17.56 -3.17 12.86
N ALA A 27 18.44 -2.24 12.48
CA ALA A 27 18.02 -0.92 12.00
C ALA A 27 17.20 -1.00 10.70
N GLU A 28 17.60 -1.85 9.76
CA GLU A 28 16.84 -2.08 8.52
C GLU A 28 15.46 -2.70 8.80
N LEU A 29 15.37 -3.60 9.78
CA LEU A 29 14.09 -4.17 10.22
C LEU A 29 13.19 -3.10 10.86
N GLU A 30 13.74 -2.21 11.69
CA GLU A 30 13.01 -1.11 12.31
C GLU A 30 12.46 -0.14 11.26
N GLU A 31 13.29 0.31 10.31
CA GLU A 31 12.87 1.17 9.20
C GLU A 31 11.75 0.52 8.38
N ARG A 32 11.89 -0.78 8.10
CA ARG A 32 10.88 -1.54 7.36
C ARG A 32 9.56 -1.65 8.11
N ILE A 33 9.58 -1.86 9.43
CA ILE A 33 8.38 -1.90 10.26
C ILE A 33 7.65 -0.55 10.19
N VAL A 34 8.38 0.57 10.26
CA VAL A 34 7.80 1.91 10.17
C VAL A 34 7.11 2.12 8.83
N LEU A 35 7.76 1.74 7.73
CA LEU A 35 7.20 1.82 6.38
C LEU A 35 5.90 1.01 6.26
N LEU A 36 5.91 -0.25 6.70
CA LEU A 36 4.75 -1.14 6.61
C LEU A 36 3.59 -0.66 7.48
N ARG A 37 3.85 -0.15 8.70
CA ARG A 37 2.80 0.43 9.56
C ARG A 37 2.16 1.66 8.95
N SER A 38 2.96 2.52 8.32
CA SER A 38 2.45 3.69 7.62
C SER A 38 1.54 3.29 6.46
N GLU A 39 1.93 2.25 5.72
CA GLU A 39 1.12 1.71 4.63
C GLU A 39 -0.19 1.06 5.13
N ILE A 40 -0.15 0.32 6.24
CA ILE A 40 -1.36 -0.21 6.88
C ILE A 40 -2.33 0.93 7.23
N ALA A 41 -1.85 1.99 7.90
CA ALA A 41 -2.69 3.12 8.29
C ALA A 41 -3.32 3.82 7.07
N ARG A 42 -2.58 3.95 5.96
CA ARG A 42 -3.09 4.48 4.69
C ARG A 42 -4.22 3.61 4.14
N ILE A 43 -4.03 2.29 4.12
CA ILE A 43 -5.03 1.34 3.63
C ILE A 43 -6.27 1.34 4.54
N GLU A 44 -6.10 1.37 5.86
CA GLU A 44 -7.20 1.45 6.83
C GLU A 44 -8.03 2.73 6.64
N THR A 45 -7.35 3.86 6.37
CA THR A 45 -8.02 5.14 6.08
C THR A 45 -8.89 5.04 4.81
N GLU A 46 -8.33 4.50 3.73
CA GLU A 46 -9.06 4.29 2.47
C GLU A 46 -10.20 3.29 2.62
N LEU A 47 -9.99 2.23 3.41
CA LEU A 47 -11.01 1.24 3.74
C LEU A 47 -12.17 1.89 4.50
N GLY A 48 -11.88 2.74 5.48
CA GLY A 48 -12.89 3.52 6.22
C GLY A 48 -13.69 4.43 5.31
N ALA A 49 -13.01 5.18 4.43
CA ALA A 49 -13.66 6.07 3.46
C ALA A 49 -14.60 5.29 2.51
N LYS A 50 -14.14 4.16 1.96
CA LYS A 50 -14.93 3.30 1.08
C LYS A 50 -16.05 2.56 1.82
N GLY A 51 -15.81 2.14 3.05
CA GLY A 51 -16.81 1.48 3.91
C GLY A 51 -17.96 2.41 4.27
N SER A 52 -17.65 3.67 4.63
CA SER A 52 -18.66 4.71 4.86
C SER A 52 -19.45 5.04 3.59
N THR A 53 -18.80 5.01 2.43
CA THR A 53 -19.45 5.20 1.12
C THR A 53 -20.41 4.05 0.81
N LYS A 54 -20.00 2.80 1.06
CA LYS A 54 -20.85 1.62 0.85
C LYS A 54 -22.07 1.61 1.78
N GLN A 55 -21.89 1.93 3.06
CA GLN A 55 -23.02 2.00 4.01
C GLN A 55 -24.00 3.13 3.67
N ALA A 56 -23.49 4.31 3.27
CA ALA A 56 -24.33 5.42 2.83
C ALA A 56 -25.12 5.07 1.55
N ALA A 57 -24.49 4.39 0.59
CA ALA A 57 -25.15 3.92 -0.62
C ALA A 57 -26.21 2.86 -0.31
N GLU A 58 -25.90 1.85 0.50
CA GLU A 58 -26.87 0.82 0.89
C GLU A 58 -28.07 1.38 1.68
N ALA A 59 -27.87 2.41 2.52
CA ALA A 59 -28.95 3.07 3.24
C ALA A 59 -29.89 3.88 2.31
N LEU A 60 -29.37 4.38 1.19
CA LEU A 60 -30.17 5.03 0.14
C LEU A 60 -30.99 4.00 -0.65
N PHE A 61 -30.42 2.85 -0.97
CA PHE A 61 -31.11 1.77 -1.70
C PHE A 61 -32.17 1.03 -0.88
N ARG A 62 -32.11 1.03 0.46
CA ARG A 62 -33.12 0.40 1.34
C ARG A 62 -34.36 1.28 1.61
N ARG A 63 -34.41 2.49 1.07
CA ARG A 63 -35.52 3.47 1.24
C ARG A 63 -36.40 3.64 -0.01
N ILE A 64 -36.20 2.80 -1.02
CA ILE A 64 -37.00 2.73 -2.26
C ILE A 64 -37.71 1.37 -2.27
#